data_AF-B5VXF5-F1
#
_entry.id   AF-B5VXF5-F1
#
_cell.length_a   1.000
_cell.length_b   1.000
_cell.length_c   1.000
_cell.angle_alpha   90.00
_cell.angle_beta   90.00
_cell.angle_gamma   90.00
#
_symmetry.space_group_name_H-M   'P 1'
#
loop_
_entity.id
_entity.type
_entity.pdbx_description
1 polymer ?
#
loop_
_entity_poly.entity_id
_entity_poly.type
_entity_poly.pdbx_seq_one_letter_code
_entity_poly.pdbx_strand_id
1 'polypeptide(L)'
;MTKFQKNLKSASTHPEPSDLKGIQIDETITFNIRSGNSIDRLDLPEDPRLLMLDVIKNLTISDIENIPGIDDLYLDYLTDADLEMAVAKTEKNLGFKPSYSFRKKLKLYLQYLKKQIKLPCYVTASDEFAWEEEYLLSSGRKKEYEKQKINNPSHQDTFEILGFADKFDEEYGLQVQVRRVSDEKLFTLDLADLECTDEESDNYQLIEDYSIWFLTCAGD
;
A
#
# COMPACT_ATOMS: atom_id res chain seq x y z
N MET A 1 15.39 12.71 23.07
CA MET A 1 14.81 11.83 24.11
C MET A 1 13.48 12.40 24.57
N THR A 2 12.40 11.83 24.07
CA THR A 2 11.02 12.32 24.23
C THR A 2 10.14 11.21 24.82
N LYS A 3 9.15 11.64 25.60
CA LYS A 3 8.47 10.90 26.68
C LYS A 3 7.48 9.82 26.21
N PHE A 4 7.93 8.77 25.52
CA PHE A 4 7.08 7.63 25.11
C PHE A 4 7.50 6.25 25.66
N GLN A 5 8.44 6.19 26.62
CA GLN A 5 8.99 4.91 27.14
C GLN A 5 8.57 4.55 28.58
N LYS A 6 7.37 4.92 29.02
CA LYS A 6 6.85 4.45 30.32
C LYS A 6 5.37 4.10 30.24
N ASN A 7 5.04 2.93 29.66
CA ASN A 7 3.88 2.10 30.07
C ASN A 7 3.75 0.78 29.27
N LEU A 8 4.81 -0.04 29.26
CA LEU A 8 4.74 -1.43 28.74
C LEU A 8 5.39 -2.43 29.71
N LYS A 9 5.16 -2.26 31.02
CA LYS A 9 5.53 -3.25 32.04
C LYS A 9 4.46 -3.38 33.11
N SER A 10 3.39 -4.11 32.81
CA SER A 10 2.67 -4.98 33.76
C SER A 10 1.48 -5.66 33.09
N ALA A 11 1.29 -6.95 33.42
CA ALA A 11 0.21 -7.87 33.02
C ALA A 11 0.44 -8.65 31.71
N SER A 12 1.51 -9.45 31.68
CA SER A 12 1.52 -10.71 30.92
C SER A 12 0.78 -11.77 31.74
N THR A 13 -0.48 -12.07 31.37
CA THR A 13 -1.15 -13.32 31.75
C THR A 13 -1.99 -13.80 30.56
N HIS A 14 -1.32 -14.35 29.55
CA HIS A 14 -2.00 -15.27 28.65
C HIS A 14 -2.18 -16.60 29.39
N PRO A 15 -3.40 -17.15 29.51
CA PRO A 15 -3.59 -18.49 30.02
C PRO A 15 -3.01 -19.50 29.02
N GLU A 16 -2.29 -20.50 29.52
CA GLU A 16 -1.72 -21.57 28.71
C GLU A 16 -2.84 -22.39 28.04
N PRO A 17 -2.64 -22.94 26.82
CA PRO A 17 -3.68 -23.61 26.04
C PRO A 17 -4.34 -24.81 26.74
N SER A 18 -3.72 -25.33 27.80
CA SER A 18 -4.25 -26.40 28.66
C SER A 18 -5.41 -25.96 29.56
N ASP A 19 -5.62 -24.66 29.75
CA ASP A 19 -6.63 -24.10 30.66
C ASP A 19 -7.95 -23.72 29.95
N LEU A 20 -8.04 -23.90 28.63
CA LEU A 20 -9.26 -23.67 27.86
C LEU A 20 -10.20 -24.87 27.97
N LYS A 21 -11.18 -24.80 28.89
CA LYS A 21 -12.32 -25.74 28.85
C LYS A 21 -13.16 -25.45 27.60
N GLY A 22 -13.31 -26.46 26.74
CA GLY A 22 -14.14 -26.38 25.54
C GLY A 22 -15.57 -25.95 25.87
N ILE A 23 -16.06 -24.93 25.17
CA ILE A 23 -17.44 -24.48 25.27
C ILE A 23 -18.32 -25.56 24.62
N GLN A 24 -19.20 -26.19 25.39
CA GLN A 24 -20.27 -27.01 24.84
C GLN A 24 -21.37 -26.08 24.32
N ILE A 25 -21.57 -26.09 23.01
CA ILE A 25 -22.70 -25.44 22.35
C ILE A 25 -23.91 -26.39 22.47
N ASP A 26 -24.93 -25.95 23.19
CA ASP A 26 -26.23 -26.61 23.31
C ASP A 26 -27.07 -26.26 22.08
N GLU A 27 -27.55 -27.26 21.34
CA GLU A 27 -28.27 -27.11 20.05
C GLU A 27 -29.71 -26.58 20.19
N THR A 28 -30.06 -25.93 21.30
CA THR A 28 -31.46 -25.57 21.61
C THR A 28 -31.86 -24.14 21.20
N ILE A 29 -31.07 -23.42 20.39
CA ILE A 29 -31.51 -22.12 19.82
C ILE A 29 -32.13 -22.34 18.43
N THR A 30 -33.34 -22.88 18.40
CA THR A 30 -34.19 -22.88 17.19
C THR A 30 -34.89 -21.53 17.06
N PHE A 31 -34.54 -20.73 16.05
CA PHE A 31 -35.36 -19.59 15.64
C PHE A 31 -36.71 -20.08 15.10
N ASN A 32 -37.76 -19.75 15.83
CA ASN A 32 -39.13 -20.18 15.60
C ASN A 32 -39.77 -19.29 14.51
N ILE A 33 -39.62 -19.64 13.23
CA ILE A 33 -40.35 -18.97 12.14
C ILE A 33 -41.73 -19.64 12.01
N ARG A 34 -42.73 -19.04 12.64
CA ARG A 34 -44.15 -19.40 12.44
C ARG A 34 -44.55 -19.08 11.00
N SER A 35 -45.11 -20.07 10.32
CA SER A 35 -45.71 -19.90 8.99
C SER A 35 -46.93 -18.98 9.08
N GLY A 36 -46.90 -17.88 8.32
CA GLY A 36 -48.05 -17.02 8.07
C GLY A 36 -48.06 -16.63 6.60
N ASN A 37 -49.08 -17.07 5.87
CA ASN A 37 -49.31 -16.73 4.47
C ASN A 37 -49.56 -15.22 4.30
N SER A 38 -48.82 -14.55 3.42
CA SER A 38 -49.35 -13.84 2.23
C SER A 38 -48.33 -12.86 1.63
N ILE A 39 -48.09 -13.06 0.33
CA ILE A 39 -47.85 -12.07 -0.75
C ILE A 39 -46.59 -11.18 -0.64
N ASP A 40 -45.83 -11.17 -1.74
CA ASP A 40 -44.57 -10.46 -2.02
C ASP A 40 -43.28 -11.08 -1.48
N ARG A 41 -42.84 -12.15 -2.17
CA ARG A 41 -41.43 -12.54 -2.18
C ARG A 41 -40.65 -11.51 -2.99
N LEU A 42 -40.00 -10.56 -2.31
CA LEU A 42 -38.74 -10.02 -2.84
C LEU A 42 -37.76 -11.20 -2.89
N ASP A 43 -37.28 -11.55 -4.07
CA ASP A 43 -36.19 -12.51 -4.26
C ASP A 43 -34.92 -11.94 -3.63
N LEU A 44 -34.71 -12.23 -2.35
CA LEU A 44 -33.47 -11.93 -1.66
C LEU A 44 -32.44 -13.01 -2.03
N PRO A 45 -31.21 -12.64 -2.42
CA PRO A 45 -30.12 -13.59 -2.64
C PRO A 45 -29.91 -14.53 -1.45
N GLU A 46 -29.75 -15.84 -1.72
CA GLU A 46 -29.54 -16.86 -0.68
C GLU A 46 -28.22 -16.69 0.09
N ASP A 47 -27.24 -15.96 -0.47
CA ASP A 47 -25.96 -15.67 0.18
C ASP A 47 -25.99 -14.30 0.88
N PRO A 48 -25.87 -14.26 2.22
CA PRO A 48 -25.82 -13.01 3.00
C PRO A 48 -24.71 -12.04 2.56
N ARG A 49 -23.64 -12.53 1.92
CA ARG A 49 -22.57 -11.68 1.39
C ARG A 49 -23.00 -10.87 0.18
N LEU A 50 -23.88 -11.41 -0.66
CA LEU A 50 -24.38 -10.72 -1.85
C LEU A 50 -25.31 -9.56 -1.46
N LEU A 51 -26.09 -9.74 -0.38
CA LEU A 51 -26.88 -8.66 0.22
C LEU A 51 -25.99 -7.51 0.68
N MET A 52 -24.85 -7.81 1.30
CA MET A 52 -23.92 -6.78 1.77
C MET A 52 -23.25 -6.04 0.61
N LEU A 53 -22.88 -6.74 -0.47
CA LEU A 53 -22.34 -6.15 -1.69
C LEU A 53 -23.34 -5.23 -2.39
N ASP A 54 -24.61 -5.62 -2.51
CA ASP A 54 -25.64 -4.78 -3.11
C ASP A 54 -25.99 -3.58 -2.22
N VAL A 55 -25.94 -3.73 -0.89
CA VAL A 55 -26.04 -2.59 0.03
C VAL A 55 -24.89 -1.62 -0.19
N ILE A 56 -23.64 -2.11 -0.24
CA ILE A 56 -22.45 -1.27 -0.46
C ILE A 56 -22.49 -0.56 -1.82
N LYS A 57 -22.89 -1.25 -2.89
CA LYS A 57 -23.02 -0.65 -4.24
C LYS A 57 -24.05 0.47 -4.32
N ASN A 58 -25.03 0.48 -3.41
CA ASN A 58 -26.10 1.47 -3.37
C ASN A 58 -25.86 2.57 -2.32
N LEU A 59 -24.74 2.54 -1.59
CA LEU A 59 -24.34 3.65 -0.72
C LEU A 59 -23.86 4.82 -1.56
N THR A 60 -24.35 6.02 -1.25
CA THR A 60 -23.77 7.25 -1.78
C THR A 60 -22.64 7.74 -0.89
N ILE A 61 -21.74 8.57 -1.43
CA ILE A 61 -20.64 9.17 -0.66
C ILE A 61 -21.18 9.88 0.59
N SER A 62 -22.33 10.53 0.47
CA SER A 62 -23.01 11.23 1.55
C SER A 62 -23.60 10.30 2.63
N ASP A 63 -23.93 9.05 2.28
CA ASP A 63 -24.36 8.03 3.26
C ASP A 63 -23.17 7.49 4.07
N ILE A 64 -21.96 7.56 3.51
CA ILE A 64 -20.71 7.14 4.16
C ILE A 64 -20.21 8.25 5.09
N GLU A 65 -20.27 9.51 4.66
CA GLU A 65 -19.83 10.68 5.45
C GLU A 65 -20.58 10.85 6.79
N ASN A 66 -21.78 10.27 6.93
CA ASN A 66 -22.59 10.38 8.15
C ASN A 66 -22.46 9.19 9.11
N ILE A 67 -21.54 8.25 8.85
CA ILE A 67 -21.31 7.10 9.75
C ILE A 67 -20.54 7.59 11.00
N PRO A 68 -21.12 7.46 12.21
CA PRO A 68 -20.44 7.88 13.44
C PRO A 68 -19.12 7.11 13.63
N GLY A 69 -18.01 7.82 13.68
CA GLY A 69 -16.66 7.24 13.80
C GLY A 69 -15.92 7.03 12.47
N ILE A 70 -16.52 7.35 11.31
CA ILE A 70 -15.78 7.41 10.04
C ILE A 70 -14.79 8.58 10.03
N ASP A 71 -15.12 9.70 10.67
CA ASP A 71 -14.19 10.83 10.83
C ASP A 71 -12.88 10.42 11.54
N ASP A 72 -12.95 9.49 12.49
CA ASP A 72 -11.77 8.94 13.20
C ASP A 72 -11.01 7.88 12.37
N LEU A 73 -11.61 7.37 11.28
CA LEU A 73 -10.97 6.48 10.29
C LEU A 73 -10.35 7.25 9.10
N TYR A 74 -10.59 8.56 9.01
CA TYR A 74 -9.95 9.50 8.08
C TYR A 74 -8.71 10.18 8.69
N LEU A 75 -8.09 9.55 9.68
CA LEU A 75 -6.85 10.00 10.31
C LEU A 75 -5.66 9.80 9.35
N ASP A 76 -4.97 10.89 9.01
CA ASP A 76 -3.62 10.97 8.41
C ASP A 76 -3.46 10.90 6.87
N TYR A 77 -4.42 11.35 6.06
CA TYR A 77 -4.10 11.69 4.67
C TYR A 77 -3.26 12.98 4.63
N LEU A 78 -2.06 12.91 4.06
CA LEU A 78 -1.22 14.08 3.75
C LEU A 78 -2.06 15.10 2.96
N THR A 79 -2.13 16.34 3.44
CA THR A 79 -2.86 17.39 2.71
C THR A 79 -2.04 17.88 1.52
N ASP A 80 -2.70 18.48 0.51
CA ASP A 80 -2.01 19.12 -0.62
C ASP A 80 -0.94 20.12 -0.13
N ALA A 81 -1.22 20.84 0.95
CA ALA A 81 -0.28 21.78 1.56
C ALA A 81 0.96 21.07 2.16
N ASP A 82 0.80 19.87 2.73
CA ASP A 82 1.91 19.08 3.25
C ASP A 82 2.78 18.53 2.11
N LEU A 83 2.15 18.06 1.03
CA LEU A 83 2.85 17.60 -0.18
C LEU A 83 3.62 18.75 -0.84
N GLU A 84 3.00 19.93 -1.01
CA GLU A 84 3.67 21.12 -1.54
C GLU A 84 4.87 21.53 -0.66
N MET A 85 4.73 21.43 0.66
CA MET A 85 5.83 21.74 1.60
C MET A 85 6.98 20.73 1.48
N ALA A 86 6.67 19.45 1.35
CA ALA A 86 7.65 18.38 1.14
C ALA A 86 8.40 18.58 -0.19
N VAL A 87 7.67 18.83 -1.28
CA VAL A 87 8.25 19.17 -2.60
C VAL A 87 9.16 20.38 -2.48
N ALA A 88 8.69 21.49 -1.91
CA ALA A 88 9.47 22.72 -1.78
C ALA A 88 10.76 22.52 -0.96
N LYS A 89 10.68 21.71 0.11
CA LYS A 89 11.85 21.31 0.92
C LYS A 89 12.85 20.53 0.07
N THR A 90 12.40 19.53 -0.68
CA THR A 90 13.24 18.71 -1.57
C THR A 90 13.90 19.55 -2.66
N GLU A 91 13.13 20.39 -3.36
CA GLU A 91 13.65 21.26 -4.41
C GLU A 91 14.71 22.22 -3.88
N LYS A 92 14.48 22.79 -2.70
CA LYS A 92 15.44 23.67 -2.02
C LYS A 92 16.73 22.93 -1.65
N ASN A 93 16.63 21.73 -1.08
CA ASN A 93 17.78 20.91 -0.70
C ASN A 93 18.63 20.51 -1.91
N LEU A 94 17.99 20.21 -3.04
CA LEU A 94 18.65 19.86 -4.30
C LEU A 94 19.08 21.08 -5.13
N GLY A 95 18.72 22.29 -4.70
CA GLY A 95 19.08 23.54 -5.37
C GLY A 95 18.41 23.71 -6.73
N PHE A 96 17.18 23.20 -6.90
CA PHE A 96 16.42 23.36 -8.13
C PHE A 96 16.04 24.83 -8.32
N LYS A 97 16.18 25.29 -9.57
CA LYS A 97 15.72 26.62 -9.97
C LYS A 97 14.35 26.49 -10.62
N PRO A 98 13.40 27.42 -10.40
CA PRO A 98 12.09 27.39 -11.05
C PRO A 98 12.17 27.33 -12.59
N SER A 99 13.23 27.87 -13.17
CA SER A 99 13.48 27.84 -14.63
C SER A 99 13.91 26.46 -15.19
N TYR A 100 14.19 25.47 -14.35
CA TYR A 100 14.66 24.16 -14.82
C TYR A 100 13.48 23.34 -15.34
N SER A 101 13.63 22.76 -16.53
CA SER A 101 12.67 21.79 -17.04
C SER A 101 12.61 20.55 -16.14
N PHE A 102 11.47 19.87 -16.15
CA PHE A 102 11.27 18.65 -15.35
C PHE A 102 12.34 17.59 -15.63
N ARG A 103 12.61 17.29 -16.91
CA ARG A 103 13.75 16.45 -17.33
C ARG A 103 15.08 16.81 -16.69
N LYS A 104 15.37 18.12 -16.57
CA LYS A 104 16.61 18.60 -15.98
C LYS A 104 16.62 18.38 -14.47
N LYS A 105 15.49 18.59 -13.79
CA LYS A 105 15.32 18.28 -12.36
C LYS A 105 15.52 16.79 -12.11
N LEU A 106 14.84 15.92 -12.86
CA LEU A 106 15.02 14.46 -12.82
C LEU A 106 16.48 14.04 -12.98
N LYS A 107 17.18 14.60 -13.98
CA LYS A 107 18.61 14.30 -14.20
C LYS A 107 19.48 14.69 -12.99
N LEU A 108 19.20 15.82 -12.35
CA LEU A 108 19.93 16.26 -11.16
C LEU A 108 19.59 15.39 -9.95
N TYR A 109 18.31 15.02 -9.79
CA TYR A 109 17.85 14.12 -8.74
C TYR A 109 18.52 12.74 -8.87
N LEU A 110 18.57 12.18 -10.07
CA LEU A 110 19.29 10.93 -10.37
C LEU A 110 20.77 11.00 -9.95
N GLN A 111 21.44 12.11 -10.25
CA GLN A 111 22.84 12.31 -9.86
C GLN A 111 23.02 12.41 -8.34
N TYR A 112 22.02 12.97 -7.64
CA TYR A 112 22.01 13.04 -6.18
C TYR A 112 21.81 11.64 -5.58
N LEU A 113 20.78 10.90 -6.00
CA LEU A 113 20.48 9.57 -5.46
C LEU A 113 21.61 8.57 -5.72
N LYS A 114 22.21 8.57 -6.93
CA LYS A 114 23.40 7.75 -7.25
C LYS A 114 24.58 7.98 -6.29
N LYS A 115 24.65 9.13 -5.60
CA LYS A 115 25.72 9.45 -4.63
C LYS A 115 25.33 9.16 -3.19
N GLN A 116 24.04 9.26 -2.85
CA GLN A 116 23.57 9.19 -1.47
C GLN A 116 23.06 7.80 -1.06
N ILE A 117 22.44 7.06 -1.99
CA ILE A 117 21.95 5.71 -1.68
C ILE A 117 23.14 4.82 -1.33
N LYS A 118 23.01 4.16 -0.18
CA LYS A 118 23.97 3.18 0.33
C LYS A 118 23.52 1.79 -0.09
N LEU A 119 24.43 1.03 -0.68
CA LEU A 119 24.17 -0.38 -1.04
C LEU A 119 24.72 -1.33 0.04
N PRO A 120 24.05 -2.47 0.31
CA PRO A 120 22.80 -2.92 -0.32
C PRO A 120 21.58 -2.10 0.14
N CYS A 121 20.59 -1.94 -0.75
CA CYS A 121 19.32 -1.30 -0.45
C CYS A 121 18.21 -2.28 -0.82
N TYR A 122 17.40 -2.68 0.16
CA TYR A 122 16.30 -3.60 -0.04
C TYR A 122 14.98 -2.83 -0.11
N VAL A 123 14.17 -3.17 -1.10
CA VAL A 123 12.92 -2.49 -1.42
C VAL A 123 11.82 -3.50 -1.73
N THR A 124 10.58 -3.07 -1.58
CA THR A 124 9.36 -3.75 -2.04
C THR A 124 8.54 -2.75 -2.86
N ALA A 125 7.53 -3.23 -3.59
CA ALA A 125 6.61 -2.29 -4.23
C ALA A 125 5.77 -1.58 -3.17
N SER A 126 5.51 -0.29 -3.38
CA SER A 126 4.62 0.49 -2.52
C SER A 126 3.14 0.12 -2.70
N ASP A 127 2.77 -0.32 -3.90
CA ASP A 127 1.42 -0.79 -4.28
C ASP A 127 1.52 -1.98 -5.25
N GLU A 128 0.36 -2.54 -5.64
CA GLU A 128 0.31 -3.56 -6.69
C GLU A 128 0.87 -3.06 -8.04
N PHE A 129 1.57 -3.94 -8.76
CA PHE A 129 1.94 -3.63 -10.14
C PHE A 129 0.71 -3.71 -11.05
N ALA A 130 0.69 -2.94 -12.14
CA ALA A 130 -0.44 -2.89 -13.08
C ALA A 130 -0.90 -4.27 -13.61
N TRP A 131 0.00 -5.25 -13.74
CA TRP A 131 -0.37 -6.60 -14.17
C TRP A 131 -1.09 -7.41 -13.08
N GLU A 132 -0.92 -7.05 -11.80
CA GLU A 132 -1.54 -7.70 -10.65
C GLU A 132 -2.97 -7.22 -10.40
N GLU A 133 -3.34 -6.01 -10.82
CA GLU A 133 -4.68 -5.43 -10.65
C GLU A 133 -5.80 -6.37 -11.13
N GLU A 134 -5.62 -7.03 -12.29
CA GLU A 134 -6.60 -7.99 -12.83
C GLU A 134 -6.90 -9.14 -11.86
N TYR A 135 -5.92 -9.51 -11.03
CA TYR A 135 -6.03 -10.64 -10.10
C TYR A 135 -6.41 -10.22 -8.68
N LEU A 136 -6.05 -9.01 -8.26
CA LEU A 136 -6.29 -8.51 -6.91
C LEU A 136 -7.61 -7.75 -6.80
N LEU A 137 -7.97 -6.97 -7.81
CA LEU A 137 -9.14 -6.08 -7.80
C LEU A 137 -10.30 -6.62 -8.64
N SER A 138 -10.05 -7.62 -9.49
CA SER A 138 -11.05 -8.20 -10.39
C SER A 138 -11.24 -9.70 -10.18
N SER A 139 -11.98 -10.35 -11.08
CA SER A 139 -12.34 -11.77 -11.00
C SER A 139 -11.21 -12.72 -11.45
N GLY A 140 -9.96 -12.25 -11.44
CA GLY A 140 -8.80 -13.02 -11.88
C GLY A 140 -8.64 -14.32 -11.11
N ARG A 141 -8.18 -15.37 -11.80
CA ARG A 141 -8.03 -16.69 -11.18
C ARG A 141 -6.74 -16.76 -10.39
N LYS A 142 -6.82 -17.10 -9.10
CA LYS A 142 -5.64 -17.28 -8.23
C LYS A 142 -4.55 -18.19 -8.82
N LYS A 143 -4.93 -19.30 -9.46
CA LYS A 143 -3.94 -20.21 -10.11
C LYS A 143 -3.16 -19.57 -11.26
N GLU A 144 -3.75 -18.57 -11.91
CA GLU A 144 -3.14 -17.84 -13.02
C GLU A 144 -2.23 -16.73 -12.50
N TYR A 145 -2.67 -16.03 -11.45
CA TYR A 145 -1.84 -15.09 -10.68
C TYR A 145 -0.53 -15.73 -10.21
N GLU A 146 -0.59 -16.90 -9.55
CA GLU A 146 0.61 -17.61 -9.08
C GLU A 146 1.56 -18.00 -10.22
N LYS A 147 1.04 -18.28 -11.42
CA LYS A 147 1.88 -18.58 -12.59
C LYS A 147 2.58 -17.33 -13.11
N GLN A 148 1.90 -16.20 -13.11
CA GLN A 148 2.45 -14.93 -13.57
C GLN A 148 3.54 -14.41 -12.63
N LYS A 149 3.35 -14.53 -11.30
CA LYS A 149 4.37 -14.19 -10.28
C LYS A 149 5.73 -14.86 -10.49
N ILE A 150 5.74 -16.03 -11.14
CA ILE A 150 7.00 -16.70 -11.45
C ILE A 150 7.87 -15.81 -12.32
N ASN A 151 7.32 -15.16 -13.34
CA ASN A 151 8.10 -14.41 -14.33
C ASN A 151 8.01 -12.89 -14.19
N ASN A 152 6.98 -12.38 -13.52
CA ASN A 152 6.77 -10.96 -13.31
C ASN A 152 7.15 -10.57 -11.87
N PRO A 153 7.57 -9.32 -11.65
CA PRO A 153 7.74 -8.77 -10.30
C PRO A 153 6.37 -8.66 -9.62
N SER A 154 6.28 -8.98 -8.33
CA SER A 154 5.06 -8.83 -7.54
C SER A 154 5.27 -7.87 -6.39
N HIS A 155 4.23 -7.15 -5.95
CA HIS A 155 4.28 -6.30 -4.75
C HIS A 155 4.65 -7.05 -3.48
N GLN A 156 4.54 -8.39 -3.49
CA GLN A 156 4.93 -9.25 -2.37
C GLN A 156 6.39 -9.68 -2.41
N ASP A 157 7.13 -9.30 -3.46
CA ASP A 157 8.54 -9.65 -3.61
C ASP A 157 9.43 -8.61 -2.93
N THR A 158 10.49 -9.08 -2.28
CA THR A 158 11.60 -8.22 -1.86
C THR A 158 12.66 -8.17 -2.95
N PHE A 159 13.15 -6.97 -3.24
CA PHE A 159 14.17 -6.71 -4.23
C PHE A 159 15.39 -6.04 -3.62
N GLU A 160 16.57 -6.34 -4.13
CA GLU A 160 17.81 -5.60 -3.87
C GLU A 160 18.09 -4.64 -5.03
N ILE A 161 18.28 -3.36 -4.75
CA ILE A 161 18.74 -2.39 -5.75
C ILE A 161 20.20 -2.67 -6.08
N LEU A 162 20.47 -2.94 -7.36
CA LEU A 162 21.82 -3.11 -7.89
C LEU A 162 22.40 -1.80 -8.41
N GLY A 163 21.54 -0.89 -8.85
CA GLY A 163 21.92 0.42 -9.34
C GLY A 163 20.78 1.10 -10.09
N PHE A 164 21.05 2.30 -10.57
CA PHE A 164 20.09 3.07 -11.34
C PHE A 164 20.26 2.83 -12.84
N ALA A 165 19.15 2.80 -13.59
CA ALA A 165 19.19 2.88 -15.03
C ALA A 165 19.74 4.24 -15.49
N ASP A 166 20.45 4.27 -16.62
CA ASP A 166 20.98 5.51 -17.20
C ASP A 166 19.94 6.28 -18.01
N LYS A 167 18.88 5.59 -18.43
CA LYS A 167 17.73 6.18 -19.11
C LYS A 167 16.57 6.26 -18.13
N PHE A 168 15.82 7.34 -18.25
CA PHE A 168 14.60 7.58 -17.51
C PHE A 168 13.59 8.20 -18.45
N ASP A 169 12.32 7.98 -18.15
CA ASP A 169 11.19 8.61 -18.83
C ASP A 169 10.67 9.77 -17.95
N GLU A 170 10.01 10.76 -18.54
CA GLU A 170 9.43 11.85 -17.75
C GLU A 170 8.07 11.45 -17.18
N GLU A 171 7.36 10.51 -17.81
CA GLU A 171 6.08 9.96 -17.36
C GLU A 171 6.26 8.93 -16.23
N TYR A 172 7.28 8.08 -16.33
CA TYR A 172 7.56 7.01 -15.36
C TYR A 172 8.70 7.35 -14.39
N GLY A 173 9.44 8.43 -14.64
CA GLY A 173 10.52 8.88 -13.77
C GLY A 173 11.78 8.01 -13.83
N LEU A 174 12.53 8.02 -12.73
CA LEU A 174 13.77 7.29 -12.55
C LEU A 174 13.51 5.80 -12.38
N GLN A 175 14.35 4.98 -13.01
CA GLN A 175 14.27 3.52 -12.91
C GLN A 175 15.51 2.94 -12.22
N VAL A 176 15.31 1.82 -11.53
CA VAL A 176 16.36 1.05 -10.87
C VAL A 176 16.43 -0.37 -11.41
N GLN A 177 17.66 -0.86 -11.57
CA GLN A 177 17.92 -2.27 -11.81
C GLN A 177 17.90 -2.98 -10.47
N VAL A 178 17.06 -3.99 -10.36
CA VAL A 178 16.85 -4.72 -9.12
C VAL A 178 17.00 -6.21 -9.32
N ARG A 179 17.34 -6.91 -8.24
CA ARG A 179 17.35 -8.37 -8.17
C ARG A 179 16.32 -8.83 -7.15
N ARG A 180 15.40 -9.68 -7.57
CA ARG A 180 14.47 -10.32 -6.63
C ARG A 180 15.23 -11.28 -5.72
N VAL A 181 15.00 -11.17 -4.41
CA VAL A 181 15.76 -11.93 -3.40
C VAL A 181 15.44 -13.42 -3.45
N SER A 182 14.22 -13.81 -3.79
CA SER A 182 13.76 -15.21 -3.72
C SER A 182 14.34 -16.13 -4.80
N ASP A 183 14.60 -15.61 -6.01
CA ASP A 183 15.05 -16.42 -7.15
C ASP A 183 16.08 -15.73 -8.06
N GLU A 184 16.66 -14.62 -7.59
CA GLU A 184 17.72 -13.85 -8.26
C GLU A 184 17.36 -13.27 -9.64
N LYS A 185 16.08 -13.26 -10.02
CA LYS A 185 15.66 -12.64 -11.29
C LYS A 185 15.89 -11.14 -11.30
N LEU A 186 16.30 -10.64 -12.46
CA LEU A 186 16.61 -9.23 -12.68
C LEU A 186 15.42 -8.52 -13.31
N PHE A 187 15.12 -7.33 -12.79
CA PHE A 187 14.07 -6.45 -13.28
C PHE A 187 14.58 -5.02 -13.39
N THR A 188 13.88 -4.21 -14.18
CA THR A 188 13.99 -2.74 -14.14
C THR A 188 12.63 -2.23 -13.71
N LEU A 189 12.59 -1.54 -12.57
CA LEU A 189 11.36 -1.03 -11.97
C LEU A 189 11.46 0.48 -11.80
N ASP A 190 10.30 1.13 -11.80
CA ASP A 190 10.18 2.57 -11.56
C ASP A 190 10.42 2.82 -10.08
N LEU A 191 11.29 3.77 -9.75
CA LEU A 191 11.67 4.02 -8.35
C LEU A 191 10.52 4.61 -7.54
N ALA A 192 9.58 5.28 -8.20
CA ALA A 192 8.44 5.91 -7.53
C ALA A 192 7.47 4.88 -6.96
N ASP A 193 7.43 3.67 -7.53
CA ASP A 193 6.56 2.56 -7.13
C ASP A 193 7.23 1.65 -6.09
N LEU A 194 8.35 2.06 -5.51
CA LEU A 194 9.13 1.27 -4.57
C LEU A 194 9.29 1.99 -3.24
N GLU A 195 9.32 1.22 -2.17
CA GLU A 195 9.63 1.66 -0.81
C GLU A 195 10.71 0.79 -0.17
N CYS A 196 11.45 1.32 0.79
CA CYS A 196 12.44 0.52 1.53
C CYS A 196 11.74 -0.48 2.44
N THR A 197 12.26 -1.72 2.51
CA THR A 197 11.75 -2.71 3.47
C THR A 197 12.17 -2.41 4.92
N ASP A 198 13.12 -1.51 5.12
CA ASP A 198 13.63 -1.09 6.42
C ASP A 198 13.49 0.44 6.54
N GLU A 199 12.49 0.87 7.31
CA GLU A 199 12.17 2.28 7.55
C GLU A 199 13.24 3.01 8.38
N GLU A 200 14.05 2.27 9.13
CA GLU A 200 15.15 2.84 9.93
C GLU A 200 16.43 3.00 9.10
N SER A 201 16.42 2.57 7.83
CA SER A 201 17.58 2.67 6.96
C SER A 201 17.85 4.11 6.52
N ASP A 202 19.13 4.45 6.35
CA ASP A 202 19.54 5.75 5.78
C ASP A 202 18.99 6.00 4.36
N ASN A 203 18.50 4.96 3.69
CA ASN A 203 17.93 5.04 2.35
C ASN A 203 16.43 5.35 2.36
N TYR A 204 15.71 5.06 3.44
CA TYR A 204 14.26 5.18 3.51
C TYR A 204 13.80 6.58 3.08
N GLN A 205 14.29 7.61 3.77
CA GLN A 205 13.92 8.99 3.46
C GLN A 205 14.34 9.41 2.04
N LEU A 206 15.44 8.87 1.49
CA LEU A 206 15.90 9.22 0.15
C LEU A 206 14.97 8.69 -0.94
N ILE A 207 14.44 7.48 -0.75
CA ILE A 207 13.48 6.88 -1.68
C ILE A 207 12.11 7.54 -1.50
N GLU A 208 11.66 7.71 -0.26
CA GLU A 208 10.39 8.36 0.06
C GLU A 208 10.33 9.81 -0.45
N ASP A 209 11.36 10.63 -0.19
CA ASP A 209 11.45 12.02 -0.68
C ASP A 209 11.42 12.08 -2.22
N TYR A 210 11.94 11.06 -2.90
CA TYR A 210 11.88 10.97 -4.36
C TYR A 210 10.47 10.62 -4.84
N SER A 211 9.83 9.60 -4.25
CA SER A 211 8.48 9.17 -4.63
C SER A 211 7.47 10.29 -4.44
N ILE A 212 7.49 10.95 -3.27
CA ILE A 212 6.64 12.13 -3.01
C ILE A 212 6.90 13.22 -4.03
N TRP A 213 8.17 13.59 -4.25
CA TRP A 213 8.50 14.65 -5.19
C TRP A 213 8.04 14.33 -6.62
N PHE A 214 8.26 13.10 -7.08
CA PHE A 214 7.91 12.69 -8.43
C PHE A 214 6.40 12.63 -8.63
N LEU A 215 5.67 11.96 -7.73
CA LEU A 215 4.22 11.79 -7.84
C LEU A 215 3.47 13.14 -7.75
N THR A 216 3.97 14.08 -6.95
CA THR A 216 3.39 15.43 -6.91
C THR A 216 3.74 16.27 -8.13
N CYS A 217 4.95 16.16 -8.69
CA CYS A 217 5.40 17.03 -9.79
C CYS A 217 5.12 16.50 -11.20
N ALA A 218 4.89 15.20 -11.37
CA ALA A 218 4.68 14.58 -12.69
C ALA A 218 3.29 14.83 -13.28
N GLY A 219 2.32 15.26 -12.44
CA GLY A 219 0.94 15.55 -12.85
C GLY A 219 0.66 16.99 -13.31
N ASP A 220 1.65 17.89 -13.22
CA ASP A 220 1.56 19.31 -13.60
C ASP A 220 2.03 19.58 -15.05
#